data_AF-A0AAJ4AAE6-F1
#
_entry.id   AF-A0AAJ4AAE6-F1
#
_cell.length_a   1.000
_cell.length_b   1.000
_cell.length_c   1.000
_cell.angle_alpha   90.00
_cell.angle_beta   90.00
_cell.angle_gamma   90.00
#
_symmetry.space_group_name_H-M   'P 1'
#
loop_
_entity.id
_entity.type
_entity.pdbx_description
1 polymer ?
#
loop_
_entity_poly.entity_id
_entity_poly.type
_entity_poly.pdbx_seq_one_letter_code
_entity_poly.pdbx_strand_id
1 'polypeptide(L)'
;MKITPDHYQRLILLLLSVVDKPDAAEYKAQGLSPVRYRWDWLWAIPLADRQPWFDEVYQYANDDHIDTALKNAVKSFGIEYI
;
A
#
# COMPACT_ATOMS: atom_id res chain seq x y z
N MET A 1 7.67 -4.42 -12.39
CA MET A 1 6.88 -3.38 -11.71
C MET A 1 7.15 -2.05 -12.39
N LYS A 2 6.13 -1.21 -12.63
CA LYS A 2 6.28 0.08 -13.34
C LYS A 2 6.65 1.25 -12.40
N ILE A 3 6.25 1.17 -11.13
CA ILE A 3 6.64 2.13 -10.09
C ILE A 3 8.18 2.18 -9.98
N THR A 4 8.74 3.40 -9.97
CA THR A 4 10.19 3.63 -9.88
C THR A 4 10.71 3.24 -8.48
N PRO A 5 12.02 2.95 -8.33
CA PRO A 5 12.61 2.67 -7.02
C PRO A 5 12.36 3.78 -5.99
N ASP A 6 12.50 5.04 -6.40
CA ASP A 6 12.30 6.21 -5.54
C ASP A 6 10.85 6.30 -5.05
N HIS A 7 9.87 6.18 -5.96
CA HIS A 7 8.45 6.20 -5.58
C HIS A 7 8.07 4.98 -4.73
N TYR A 8 8.70 3.83 -4.97
CA TYR A 8 8.51 2.65 -4.14
C TYR A 8 9.07 2.85 -2.72
N GLN A 9 10.24 3.46 -2.58
CA GLN A 9 10.80 3.78 -1.26
C GLN A 9 9.92 4.76 -0.49
N ARG A 10 9.39 5.80 -1.16
CA ARG A 10 8.42 6.71 -0.53
C ARG A 10 7.14 6.00 -0.11
N LEU A 11 6.63 5.08 -0.93
CA LEU A 11 5.45 4.28 -0.56
C LEU A 11 5.70 3.48 0.72
N ILE A 12 6.86 2.85 0.86
CA ILE A 12 7.25 2.15 2.09
C ILE A 12 7.22 3.09 3.29
N LEU A 13 7.83 4.28 3.16
CA LEU A 13 7.88 5.25 4.24
C LEU A 13 6.47 5.75 4.64
N LEU A 14 5.60 5.99 3.65
CA LEU A 14 4.19 6.34 3.90
C LEU A 14 3.42 5.22 4.61
N LEU A 15 3.61 3.96 4.23
CA LEU A 15 2.95 2.84 4.91
C LEU A 15 3.43 2.69 6.36
N LEU A 16 4.73 2.89 6.61
CA LEU A 16 5.33 2.84 7.94
C LEU A 16 4.91 4.01 8.84
N SER A 17 4.43 5.13 8.28
CA SER A 17 3.94 6.25 9.09
C SER A 17 2.52 6.04 9.63
N VAL A 18 1.81 5.00 9.18
CA VAL A 18 0.47 4.66 9.68
C VAL A 18 0.60 3.94 11.03
N VAL A 19 0.24 4.65 12.11
CA VAL A 19 0.25 4.08 13.47
C VAL A 19 -0.83 3.03 13.64
N ASP A 20 -2.06 3.33 13.19
CA ASP A 20 -3.22 2.43 13.30
C ASP A 20 -3.52 1.78 11.95
N LYS A 21 -2.60 0.89 11.52
CA LYS A 21 -2.78 0.16 10.28
C LYS A 21 -3.79 -0.99 10.46
N PRO A 22 -4.49 -1.43 9.40
CA PRO A 22 -5.36 -2.59 9.47
C PRO A 22 -4.65 -3.84 10.02
N ASP A 23 -5.42 -4.72 10.68
CA ASP A 23 -4.95 -6.04 11.10
C ASP A 23 -5.23 -7.10 10.01
N ALA A 24 -4.16 -7.70 9.49
CA ALA A 24 -4.25 -8.76 8.50
C ALA A 24 -4.99 -10.00 9.00
N ALA A 25 -4.88 -10.34 10.30
CA ALA A 25 -5.56 -11.48 10.88
C ALA A 25 -7.09 -11.28 10.92
N GLU A 26 -7.53 -10.06 11.23
CA GLU A 26 -8.94 -9.69 11.23
C GLU A 26 -9.53 -9.76 9.82
N TYR A 27 -8.82 -9.23 8.81
CA TYR A 27 -9.29 -9.27 7.41
C TYR A 27 -9.45 -10.70 6.91
N LYS A 28 -8.51 -11.58 7.27
CA LYS A 28 -8.59 -13.02 6.97
C LYS A 28 -9.80 -13.67 7.66
N ALA A 29 -10.06 -13.35 8.93
CA ALA A 29 -11.18 -13.90 9.68
C ALA A 29 -12.54 -13.45 9.11
N GLN A 30 -12.62 -12.22 8.60
CA GLN A 30 -13.82 -11.67 7.95
C GLN A 30 -14.00 -12.12 6.50
N GLY A 31 -13.05 -12.87 5.93
CA GLY A 31 -13.10 -13.31 4.53
C GLY A 31 -12.90 -12.18 3.51
N LEU A 32 -12.31 -11.05 3.94
CA LEU A 32 -11.91 -9.98 3.04
C LEU A 32 -10.75 -10.45 2.15
N SER A 33 -10.45 -9.69 1.09
CA SER A 33 -9.36 -10.04 0.19
C SER A 33 -8.02 -9.41 0.64
N PRO A 34 -6.88 -10.02 0.30
CA PRO A 34 -5.57 -9.39 0.51
C PRO A 34 -5.43 -8.05 -0.22
N VAL A 35 -6.06 -7.90 -1.38
CA VAL A 35 -6.14 -6.61 -2.10
C VAL A 35 -6.80 -5.57 -1.19
N ARG A 36 -7.95 -5.90 -0.59
CA ARG A 36 -8.67 -4.97 0.28
C ARG A 36 -7.81 -4.50 1.46
N TYR A 37 -7.09 -5.42 2.10
CA TYR A 37 -6.14 -5.09 3.17
C TYR A 37 -5.06 -4.09 2.74
N ARG A 38 -4.41 -4.33 1.60
CA ARG A 38 -3.34 -3.46 1.07
C ARG A 38 -3.84 -2.05 0.79
N TRP A 39 -5.00 -1.96 0.16
CA TRP A 39 -5.60 -0.67 -0.18
C TRP A 39 -6.11 0.05 1.05
N ASP A 40 -6.75 -0.63 2.00
CA ASP A 40 -7.20 0.02 3.25
C ASP A 40 -6.01 0.55 4.06
N TRP A 41 -4.86 -0.13 4.05
CA TRP A 41 -3.62 0.42 4.65
C TRP A 41 -3.14 1.67 3.91
N LEU A 42 -3.13 1.67 2.57
CA LEU A 42 -2.81 2.87 1.78
C LEU A 42 -3.80 4.03 2.07
N TRP A 43 -5.09 3.71 2.24
CA TRP A 43 -6.14 4.68 2.55
C TRP A 43 -6.16 5.14 4.01
N ALA A 44 -5.41 4.48 4.90
CA ALA A 44 -5.21 4.94 6.28
C ALA A 44 -4.19 6.09 6.38
N ILE A 45 -3.34 6.30 5.36
CA ILE A 45 -2.41 7.44 5.30
C ILE A 45 -3.21 8.74 5.14
N PRO A 46 -2.90 9.83 5.88
CA PRO A 46 -3.58 11.10 5.71
C PRO A 46 -3.60 11.57 4.24
N LEU A 47 -4.73 12.15 3.81
CA LEU A 47 -4.90 12.58 2.41
C LEU A 47 -3.77 13.53 1.97
N ALA A 48 -3.37 14.46 2.83
CA ALA A 48 -2.32 15.43 2.56
C ALA A 48 -0.95 14.78 2.25
N ASP A 49 -0.69 13.59 2.79
CA ASP A 49 0.59 12.88 2.61
C ASP A 49 0.54 11.93 1.41
N ARG A 50 -0.58 11.22 1.19
CA ARG A 50 -0.70 10.26 0.08
C ARG A 50 -1.01 10.92 -1.27
N GLN A 51 -1.75 12.03 -1.29
CA GLN A 51 -2.22 12.64 -2.54
C GLN A 51 -1.07 13.11 -3.44
N PRO A 52 -0.02 13.80 -2.94
CA PRO A 52 1.13 14.18 -3.78
C PRO A 52 1.84 12.98 -4.40
N TRP A 53 1.92 11.86 -3.68
CA TRP A 53 2.49 10.63 -4.22
C TRP A 53 1.65 10.07 -5.36
N PHE A 54 0.32 10.06 -5.21
CA PHE A 54 -0.60 9.64 -6.27
C PHE A 54 -0.51 10.54 -7.51
N ASP A 55 -0.48 11.86 -7.32
CA ASP A 55 -0.44 12.84 -8.41
C ASP A 55 0.77 12.64 -9.34
N GLU A 56 1.92 12.27 -8.75
CA GLU A 56 3.14 11.95 -9.48
C GLU A 56 3.11 10.55 -10.11
N VAL A 57 2.61 9.55 -9.38
CA VAL A 57 2.63 8.15 -9.82
C VAL A 57 1.63 7.89 -10.95
N TYR A 58 0.43 8.47 -10.90
CA TYR A 58 -0.59 8.30 -11.95
C TYR A 58 -0.22 8.95 -13.29
N GLN A 59 0.84 9.77 -13.36
CA GLN A 59 1.37 10.23 -14.65
C GLN A 59 1.85 9.09 -15.54
N TYR A 60 2.24 7.95 -14.95
CA TYR A 60 2.80 6.83 -15.69
C TYR A 60 2.35 5.45 -15.21
N ALA A 61 1.69 5.33 -14.06
CA ALA A 61 1.20 4.08 -13.50
C ALA A 61 -0.33 4.06 -13.37
N ASN A 62 -0.87 2.91 -12.96
CA ASN A 62 -2.28 2.71 -12.69
C ASN A 62 -2.42 1.80 -11.45
N ASP A 63 -3.66 1.51 -11.07
CA ASP A 63 -3.99 0.73 -9.87
C ASP A 63 -3.31 -0.63 -9.82
N ASP A 64 -3.19 -1.35 -10.94
CA ASP A 64 -2.51 -2.65 -10.98
C ASP A 64 -1.03 -2.55 -10.62
N HIS A 65 -0.36 -1.49 -11.11
CA HIS A 65 1.02 -1.21 -10.78
C HIS A 65 1.18 -0.83 -9.31
N ILE A 66 0.22 -0.08 -8.75
CA ILE A 66 0.21 0.32 -7.34
C ILE A 66 -0.06 -0.90 -6.45
N ASP A 67 -1.03 -1.76 -6.77
CA ASP A 67 -1.31 -2.98 -6.01
C ASP A 67 -0.12 -3.94 -6.03
N THR A 68 0.57 -4.06 -7.17
CA THR A 68 1.84 -4.81 -7.25
C THR A 68 2.90 -4.25 -6.29
N ALA A 69 3.02 -2.92 -6.20
CA ALA A 69 3.95 -2.26 -5.29
C ALA A 69 3.54 -2.48 -3.82
N LEU A 70 2.27 -2.28 -3.48
CA LEU A 70 1.72 -2.55 -2.15
C LEU A 70 1.96 -4.01 -1.74
N LYS A 71 1.74 -4.96 -2.65
CA LYS A 71 1.95 -6.39 -2.41
C LYS A 71 3.39 -6.68 -2.01
N ASN A 72 4.35 -6.09 -2.73
CA ASN A 72 5.77 -6.26 -2.42
C ASN A 72 6.15 -5.58 -1.10
N ALA A 73 5.61 -4.39 -0.81
CA ALA A 73 5.86 -3.69 0.46
C ALA A 73 5.31 -4.46 1.66
N VAL A 74 4.06 -4.94 1.59
CA VAL A 74 3.47 -5.76 2.66
C VAL A 74 4.27 -7.04 2.90
N LYS A 75 4.75 -7.69 1.83
CA LYS A 75 5.64 -8.85 1.94
C LYS A 75 6.96 -8.52 2.64
N SER A 76 7.58 -7.37 2.34
CA SER A 76 8.85 -6.97 2.95
C SER A 76 8.70 -6.64 4.44
N PHE A 77 7.49 -6.33 4.90
CA PHE A 77 7.15 -6.18 6.33
C PHE A 77 6.89 -7.53 7.04
N GLY A 78 7.01 -8.66 6.35
CA GLY A 78 6.80 -9.98 6.94
C GLY A 78 5.32 -10.36 7.14
N ILE A 79 4.40 -9.69 6.45
CA ILE A 79 2.96 -10.00 6.54
C ILE A 79 2.61 -11.06 5.50
N GLU A 80 2.12 -12.21 5.94
CA GLU A 80 1.84 -13.39 5.11
C GLU A 80 0.48 -13.37 4.40
N TYR A 81 -0.35 -12.37 4.67
CA TYR A 81 -1.67 -12.24 4.08
C TYR A 81 -1.59 -11.50 2.72
N ILE A 82 -1.26 -12.24 1.66
CA ILE A 82 -0.87 -11.70 0.35
C ILE A 82 -1.65 -12.31 -0.82
#